data_AF-A0A2H0AG75-F1
#
_entry.id   AF-A0A2H0AG75-F1
#
_cell.length_a   1.000
_cell.length_b   1.000
_cell.length_c   1.000
_cell.angle_alpha   90.00
_cell.angle_beta   90.00
_cell.angle_gamma   90.00
#
_symmetry.space_group_name_H-M   'P 1'
#
loop_
_entity.id
_entity.type
_entity.pdbx_description
1 polymer ?
#
loop_
_entity_poly.entity_id
_entity_poly.type
_entity_poly.pdbx_seq_one_letter_code
_entity_poly.pdbx_strand_id
1 'polypeptide(L)'
;MTDVTNIEAIGHALRQGERSLTVTGLRGSSSAMVLARLAAETRRTLFCVVANDQSGASLEQDLALFTDTAVQLYPAYDIPPYTPLSPDRNTIANRLAALYALFTAETPRIFITSAEALLYRVMPRQTLAHLAELLIRGEEIEPANLTGRLVRLGYEPAAMVQSVGDFSVRGGIVDIFSPGFEAPLRLDFFGDTVESLRLFDPISQRSIQELDEAILLPAHECLYSATDSPMAAELLDRFDRCGAELGWKHENTGRLEEQLRGRHHFPGIEFFLPLFHRSLASTLDYAPRDAV
;
A
#
# COMPACT_ATOMS: atom_id res chain seq x y z
N MET A 1 16.62 12.14 29.37
CA MET A 1 17.22 12.13 28.02
C MET A 1 18.66 11.77 28.19
N THR A 2 19.06 10.61 27.64
CA THR A 2 20.46 10.19 27.60
C THR A 2 21.06 10.78 26.33
N ASP A 3 21.98 11.73 26.46
CA ASP A 3 22.77 12.23 25.33
C ASP A 3 23.79 11.16 24.96
N VAL A 4 23.59 10.53 23.81
CA VAL A 4 24.46 9.46 23.33
C VAL A 4 25.38 10.00 22.25
N THR A 5 26.69 9.98 22.52
CA THR A 5 27.75 10.39 21.57
C THR A 5 28.35 9.22 20.78
N ASN A 6 27.95 7.97 21.07
CA ASN A 6 28.45 6.75 20.43
C ASN A 6 27.29 5.84 19.99
N ILE A 7 27.30 5.38 18.74
CA ILE A 7 26.26 4.54 18.15
C ILE A 7 26.01 3.25 18.96
N GLU A 8 27.07 2.64 19.50
CA GLU A 8 26.96 1.41 20.32
C GLU A 8 26.12 1.63 21.58
N ALA A 9 26.17 2.84 22.14
CA ALA A 9 25.39 3.19 23.32
C ALA A 9 23.90 3.37 23.00
N ILE A 10 23.53 3.71 21.75
CA ILE A 10 22.13 3.78 21.31
C ILE A 10 21.53 2.37 21.28
N GLY A 11 22.20 1.44 20.60
CA GLY A 11 21.75 0.05 20.51
C GLY A 11 21.70 -0.63 21.88
N HIS A 12 22.68 -0.35 22.75
CA HIS A 12 22.66 -0.85 24.13
C HIS A 12 21.48 -0.30 24.93
N ALA A 13 21.24 1.02 24.90
CA ALA A 13 20.16 1.65 25.64
C ALA A 13 18.77 1.10 25.24
N LEU A 14 18.52 0.90 23.94
CA LEU A 14 17.28 0.27 23.47
C LEU A 14 17.12 -1.17 23.98
N ARG A 15 18.20 -1.96 24.05
CA ARG A 15 18.18 -3.31 24.62
C ARG A 15 17.89 -3.31 26.13
N GLN A 16 18.30 -2.26 26.84
CA GLN A 16 17.98 -2.07 28.26
C GLN A 16 16.54 -1.58 28.50
N GLY A 17 15.75 -1.39 27.44
CA GLY A 17 14.35 -0.97 27.54
C GLY A 17 14.16 0.55 27.68
N GLU A 18 15.19 1.35 27.37
CA GLU A 18 15.03 2.80 27.28
C GLU A 18 14.02 3.15 26.20
N ARG A 19 13.00 3.93 26.58
CA ARG A 19 11.86 4.25 25.69
C ARG A 19 12.07 5.52 24.87
N SER A 20 13.06 6.33 25.22
CA SER A 20 13.30 7.61 24.55
C SER A 20 14.77 7.97 24.66
N LEU A 21 15.39 8.18 23.50
CA LEU A 21 16.78 8.61 23.36
C LEU A 21 16.82 9.83 22.46
N THR A 22 17.72 10.76 22.76
CA THR A 22 17.94 11.94 21.92
C THR A 22 19.35 11.88 21.39
N VAL A 23 19.45 11.84 20.06
CA VAL A 23 20.73 11.80 19.35
C VAL A 23 20.93 13.18 18.73
N THR A 24 22.02 13.84 19.09
CA THR A 24 22.36 15.19 18.62
C THR A 24 23.67 15.16 17.82
N GLY A 25 23.94 16.22 17.06
CA GLY A 25 25.18 16.35 16.30
C GLY A 25 25.22 15.62 14.95
N LEU A 26 24.10 15.04 14.51
CA LEU A 26 23.97 14.45 13.18
C LEU A 26 24.05 15.52 12.09
N ARG A 27 24.89 15.29 11.08
CA ARG A 27 25.10 16.15 9.90
C ARG A 27 25.14 15.30 8.62
N GLY A 28 24.54 15.80 7.54
CA GLY A 28 24.46 15.07 6.26
C GLY A 28 23.92 13.65 6.44
N SER A 29 24.50 12.69 5.73
CA SER A 29 24.09 11.27 5.73
C SER A 29 24.40 10.49 7.01
N SER A 30 24.85 11.15 8.10
CA SER A 30 25.12 10.46 9.37
C SER A 30 23.87 9.89 10.03
N SER A 31 22.69 10.46 9.80
CA SER A 31 21.42 9.87 10.25
C SER A 31 21.17 8.50 9.60
N ALA A 32 21.41 8.40 8.29
CA ALA A 32 21.31 7.14 7.55
C ALA A 32 22.29 6.10 8.08
N MET A 33 23.56 6.47 8.31
CA MET A 33 24.56 5.58 8.92
C MET A 33 24.12 5.08 10.31
N VAL A 34 23.58 5.97 11.15
CA VAL A 34 23.07 5.59 12.49
C VAL A 34 21.89 4.63 12.37
N LEU A 35 20.91 4.91 11.52
CA LEU A 35 19.74 4.06 11.30
C LEU A 35 20.14 2.70 10.72
N ALA A 36 21.00 2.67 9.71
CA ALA A 36 21.56 1.44 9.14
C ALA A 36 22.21 0.56 10.21
N ARG A 37 23.06 1.16 11.06
CA ARG A 37 23.71 0.44 12.15
C ARG A 37 22.72 -0.02 13.21
N LEU A 38 21.72 0.80 13.53
CA LEU A 38 20.68 0.47 14.50
C LEU A 38 19.85 -0.72 14.03
N ALA A 39 19.45 -0.74 12.76
CA ALA A 39 18.72 -1.85 12.15
C ALA A 39 19.55 -3.15 12.24
N ALA A 40 20.83 -3.09 11.90
CA ALA A 40 21.74 -4.24 11.96
C ALA A 40 21.96 -4.77 13.39
N GLU A 41 22.11 -3.88 14.38
CA GLU A 41 22.36 -4.27 15.78
C GLU A 41 21.12 -4.76 16.52
N THR A 42 19.97 -4.15 16.26
CA THR A 42 18.72 -4.50 16.94
C THR A 42 17.99 -5.64 16.26
N ARG A 43 18.19 -5.82 14.95
CA ARG A 43 17.42 -6.73 14.08
C ARG A 43 15.92 -6.52 14.24
N ARG A 44 15.51 -5.27 14.35
CA ARG A 44 14.12 -4.82 14.46
C ARG A 44 13.80 -3.89 13.31
N THR A 45 12.53 -3.88 12.91
CA THR A 45 12.04 -2.89 11.95
C THR A 45 12.16 -1.51 12.56
N LEU A 46 12.74 -0.58 11.80
CA LEU A 46 12.79 0.84 12.18
C LEU A 46 11.63 1.58 11.51
N PHE A 47 10.82 2.26 12.30
CA PHE A 47 9.72 3.10 11.83
C PHE A 47 10.14 4.57 11.87
N CYS A 48 10.71 5.05 10.77
CA CYS A 48 11.29 6.38 10.67
C CYS A 48 10.25 7.41 10.22
N VAL A 49 9.99 8.41 11.06
CA VAL A 49 9.14 9.56 10.73
C VAL A 49 10.02 10.76 10.36
N VAL A 50 9.92 11.20 9.10
CA VAL A 50 10.60 12.38 8.57
C VAL A 50 9.65 13.56 8.40
N ALA A 51 10.19 14.74 8.10
CA ALA A 51 9.39 15.96 7.97
C ALA A 51 8.43 15.92 6.76
N ASN A 52 8.89 15.36 5.63
CA ASN A 52 8.14 15.27 4.38
C ASN A 52 8.73 14.18 3.48
N ASP A 53 8.00 13.81 2.43
CA ASP A 53 8.36 12.72 1.53
C ASP A 53 9.68 12.97 0.79
N GLN A 54 10.02 14.23 0.48
CA GLN A 54 11.32 14.59 -0.10
C GLN A 54 12.50 14.26 0.83
N SER A 55 12.33 14.51 2.12
CA SER A 55 13.32 14.12 3.14
C SER A 55 13.41 12.61 3.26
N GLY A 56 12.31 11.89 3.06
CA GLY A 56 12.26 10.43 3.05
C GLY A 56 13.02 9.83 1.88
N ALA A 57 12.80 10.34 0.66
CA ALA A 57 13.53 9.92 -0.53
C ALA A 57 15.03 10.21 -0.42
N SER A 58 15.41 11.35 0.15
CA SER A 58 16.82 11.69 0.41
C SER A 58 17.45 10.72 1.42
N LEU A 59 16.71 10.36 2.47
CA LEU A 59 17.16 9.40 3.49
C LEU A 59 17.30 7.98 2.92
N GLU A 60 16.39 7.54 2.06
CA GLU A 60 16.49 6.25 1.36
C GLU A 60 17.77 6.18 0.51
N GLN A 61 18.06 7.23 -0.27
CA GLN A 61 19.28 7.31 -1.07
C GLN A 61 20.55 7.24 -0.20
N ASP A 62 20.56 7.95 0.92
CA ASP A 62 21.67 7.88 1.87
C ASP A 62 21.80 6.49 2.52
N LEU A 63 20.68 5.84 2.87
CA LEU A 63 20.68 4.51 3.49
C LEU A 63 21.27 3.43 2.59
N ALA A 64 21.06 3.53 1.27
CA ALA A 64 21.64 2.62 0.29
C ALA A 64 23.18 2.60 0.32
N LEU A 65 23.84 3.62 0.89
CA LEU A 65 25.30 3.66 1.06
C LEU A 65 25.79 2.84 2.27
N PHE A 66 24.92 2.52 3.22
CA PHE A 66 25.30 2.00 4.53
C PHE A 66 24.66 0.66 4.91
N THR A 67 23.62 0.22 4.20
CA THR A 67 22.94 -1.05 4.49
C THR A 67 22.28 -1.67 3.27
N ASP A 68 22.22 -3.01 3.27
CA ASP A 68 21.40 -3.82 2.36
C ASP A 68 20.02 -4.14 2.96
N THR A 69 19.73 -3.63 4.17
CA THR A 69 18.40 -3.77 4.78
C THR A 69 17.36 -3.11 3.90
N ALA A 70 16.27 -3.82 3.61
CA ALA A 70 15.21 -3.30 2.76
C ALA A 70 14.64 -1.99 3.32
N VAL A 71 14.73 -0.93 2.53
CA VAL A 71 14.11 0.37 2.82
C VAL A 71 12.76 0.42 2.12
N GLN A 72 11.75 0.96 2.80
CA GLN A 72 10.40 1.09 2.25
C GLN A 72 9.87 2.49 2.51
N LEU A 73 9.51 3.19 1.43
CA LEU A 73 8.84 4.47 1.52
C LEU A 73 7.32 4.28 1.61
N TYR A 74 6.69 4.94 2.58
CA TYR A 74 5.24 5.10 2.66
C TYR A 74 4.89 6.58 2.53
N PRO A 75 4.44 7.01 1.34
CA PRO A 75 4.21 8.41 1.04
C PRO A 75 2.86 8.90 1.58
N ALA A 76 2.77 10.23 1.72
CA ALA A 76 1.49 10.92 1.86
C ALA A 76 0.72 10.87 0.54
N TYR A 77 -0.50 11.40 0.52
CA TYR A 77 -1.15 11.70 -0.75
C TYR A 77 -0.43 12.87 -1.43
N ASP A 78 -0.25 12.78 -2.74
CA ASP A 78 0.36 13.81 -3.59
C ASP A 78 -0.62 14.92 -3.99
N ILE A 79 -1.70 15.05 -3.23
CA ILE A 79 -2.78 16.02 -3.41
C ILE A 79 -3.17 16.64 -2.05
N PRO A 80 -3.64 17.90 -2.01
CA PRO A 80 -4.12 18.49 -0.77
C PRO A 80 -5.32 17.75 -0.17
N PRO A 81 -5.50 17.75 1.17
CA PRO A 81 -6.67 17.16 1.81
C PRO A 81 -8.00 17.73 1.30
N TYR A 82 -9.00 16.87 1.12
CA TYR A 82 -10.38 17.25 0.78
C TYR A 82 -10.55 18.01 -0.55
N THR A 83 -9.63 17.80 -1.49
CA THR A 83 -9.74 18.30 -2.87
C THR A 83 -10.57 17.35 -3.75
N PRO A 84 -11.24 17.82 -4.82
CA PRO A 84 -11.92 16.96 -5.79
C PRO A 84 -10.94 16.33 -6.78
N LEU A 85 -9.78 15.86 -6.30
CA LEU A 85 -8.77 15.14 -7.05
C LEU A 85 -8.49 13.83 -6.33
N SER A 86 -8.07 12.81 -7.07
CA SER A 86 -7.54 11.58 -6.49
C SER A 86 -6.01 11.59 -6.57
N PRO A 87 -5.31 10.93 -5.64
CA PRO A 87 -3.86 10.77 -5.70
C PRO A 87 -3.44 10.02 -6.96
N ASP A 88 -2.18 10.15 -7.36
CA ASP A 88 -1.64 9.33 -8.45
C ASP A 88 -1.75 7.83 -8.12
N ARG A 89 -1.98 6.99 -9.14
CA ARG A 89 -2.10 5.54 -8.94
C ARG A 89 -0.83 4.93 -8.34
N ASN A 90 0.35 5.45 -8.69
CA ASN A 90 1.60 4.99 -8.08
C ASN A 90 1.67 5.37 -6.61
N THR A 91 1.14 6.52 -6.21
CA THR A 91 1.05 6.92 -4.80
C THR A 91 0.21 5.92 -4.00
N ILE A 92 -0.98 5.57 -4.50
CA ILE A 92 -1.84 4.55 -3.87
C ILE A 92 -1.18 3.17 -3.87
N ALA A 93 -0.58 2.76 -4.98
CA ALA A 93 0.10 1.49 -5.10
C ALA A 93 1.27 1.35 -4.12
N ASN A 94 2.12 2.38 -4.02
CA ASN A 94 3.25 2.43 -3.11
C ASN A 94 2.79 2.36 -1.65
N ARG A 95 1.69 3.04 -1.32
CA ARG A 95 1.09 2.98 0.03
C ARG A 95 0.63 1.57 0.37
N LEU A 96 -0.14 0.92 -0.51
CA LEU A 96 -0.64 -0.43 -0.29
C LEU A 96 0.48 -1.47 -0.22
N ALA A 97 1.47 -1.36 -1.11
CA ALA A 97 2.65 -2.22 -1.13
C ALA A 97 3.48 -2.06 0.15
N ALA A 98 3.74 -0.83 0.59
CA ALA A 98 4.51 -0.56 1.81
C ALA A 98 3.77 -1.05 3.06
N LEU A 99 2.45 -0.84 3.15
CA LEU A 99 1.63 -1.37 4.25
C LEU A 99 1.67 -2.91 4.27
N TYR A 100 1.43 -3.55 3.12
CA TYR A 100 1.45 -5.01 3.02
C TYR A 100 2.78 -5.58 3.48
N ALA A 101 3.85 -5.06 2.92
CA ALA A 101 5.20 -5.51 3.17
C ALA A 101 5.68 -5.23 4.61
N LEU A 102 5.18 -4.18 5.28
CA LEU A 102 5.49 -3.88 6.68
C LEU A 102 5.00 -4.98 7.63
N PHE A 103 3.88 -5.63 7.32
CA PHE A 103 3.29 -6.64 8.21
C PHE A 103 3.57 -8.10 7.80
N THR A 104 3.96 -8.34 6.55
CA THR A 104 4.27 -9.69 6.03
C THR A 104 5.76 -10.02 6.00
N ALA A 105 6.64 -9.02 6.08
CA ALA A 105 8.07 -9.28 5.97
C ALA A 105 8.60 -10.17 7.09
N GLU A 106 9.39 -11.17 6.68
CA GLU A 106 10.09 -12.07 7.60
C GLU A 106 11.37 -11.45 8.17
N THR A 107 11.93 -10.47 7.46
CA THR A 107 13.16 -9.78 7.85
C THR A 107 12.88 -8.33 8.26
N PRO A 108 13.67 -7.78 9.21
CA PRO A 108 13.60 -6.38 9.59
C PRO A 108 13.77 -5.44 8.40
N ARG A 109 13.09 -4.29 8.45
CA ARG A 109 13.10 -3.28 7.39
C ARG A 109 13.28 -1.88 7.96
N ILE A 110 13.62 -0.91 7.12
CA ILE A 110 13.57 0.51 7.47
C ILE A 110 12.37 1.11 6.76
N PHE A 111 11.29 1.32 7.49
CA PHE A 111 10.05 1.92 6.99
C PHE A 111 10.12 3.43 7.20
N ILE A 112 10.07 4.20 6.12
CA ILE A 112 10.22 5.66 6.15
C ILE A 112 8.88 6.28 5.74
N THR A 113 8.40 7.20 6.55
CA THR A 113 7.15 7.92 6.29
C THR A 113 7.23 9.36 6.79
N SER A 114 6.31 10.22 6.37
CA SER A 114 6.20 11.59 6.85
C SER A 114 5.13 11.75 7.92
N ALA A 115 5.25 12.81 8.72
CA ALA A 115 4.20 13.18 9.67
C ALA A 115 2.84 13.38 8.98
N GLU A 116 2.83 13.91 7.75
CA GLU A 116 1.63 14.10 6.93
C GLU A 116 0.97 12.77 6.56
N ALA A 117 1.74 11.80 6.08
CA ALA A 117 1.25 10.47 5.73
C ALA A 117 0.58 9.75 6.91
N LEU A 118 1.08 9.98 8.14
CA LEU A 118 0.54 9.40 9.37
C LEU A 118 -0.80 9.99 9.83
N LEU A 119 -1.18 11.17 9.34
CA LEU A 119 -2.47 11.79 9.67
C LEU A 119 -3.65 11.04 9.04
N TYR A 120 -3.41 10.38 7.92
CA TYR A 120 -4.43 9.62 7.21
C TYR A 120 -4.66 8.26 7.86
N ARG A 121 -5.94 7.99 8.12
CA ARG A 121 -6.37 6.64 8.49
C ARG A 121 -6.32 5.73 7.27
N VAL A 122 -6.06 4.45 7.51
CA VAL A 122 -5.93 3.42 6.48
C VAL A 122 -6.93 2.29 6.71
N MET A 123 -7.11 1.42 5.71
CA MET A 123 -7.86 0.18 5.92
C MET A 123 -7.19 -0.68 7.01
N PRO A 124 -7.96 -1.48 7.76
CA PRO A 124 -7.38 -2.39 8.75
C PRO A 124 -6.39 -3.39 8.12
N ARG A 125 -5.32 -3.74 8.87
CA ARG A 125 -4.34 -4.74 8.44
C ARG A 125 -4.99 -6.05 8.01
N GLN A 126 -5.99 -6.51 8.77
CA GLN A 126 -6.72 -7.72 8.43
C GLN A 126 -7.44 -7.56 7.10
N THR A 127 -8.08 -6.42 6.84
CA THR A 127 -8.73 -6.15 5.55
C THR A 127 -7.72 -6.26 4.40
N LEU A 128 -6.56 -5.60 4.49
CA LEU A 128 -5.54 -5.70 3.44
C LEU A 128 -5.04 -7.14 3.25
N ALA A 129 -4.84 -7.88 4.34
CA ALA A 129 -4.42 -9.29 4.28
C ALA A 129 -5.46 -10.20 3.61
N HIS A 130 -6.76 -9.95 3.80
CA HIS A 130 -7.82 -10.73 3.14
C HIS A 130 -8.02 -10.34 1.66
N LEU A 131 -7.66 -9.10 1.29
CA LEU A 131 -7.74 -8.62 -0.09
C LEU A 131 -6.54 -9.09 -0.92
N ALA A 132 -5.40 -9.36 -0.29
CA ALA A 132 -4.24 -9.93 -0.95
C ALA A 132 -4.56 -11.35 -1.46
N GLU A 133 -4.19 -11.62 -2.69
CA GLU A 133 -4.48 -12.88 -3.38
C GLU A 133 -3.17 -13.54 -3.82
N LEU A 134 -2.92 -14.76 -3.34
CA LEU A 134 -1.81 -15.56 -3.80
C LEU A 134 -2.19 -16.22 -5.13
N LEU A 135 -1.38 -15.99 -6.16
CA LEU A 135 -1.43 -16.67 -7.43
C LEU A 135 -0.27 -17.66 -7.51
N ILE A 136 -0.53 -18.90 -7.90
CA ILE A 136 0.47 -19.97 -7.99
C ILE A 136 0.40 -20.60 -9.38
N ARG A 137 1.56 -20.76 -10.01
CA ARG A 137 1.68 -21.55 -11.24
C ARG A 137 1.18 -22.98 -11.00
N GLY A 138 0.28 -23.43 -11.87
CA GLY A 138 -0.33 -24.76 -11.83
C GLY A 138 -1.60 -24.83 -11.00
N GLU A 139 -2.06 -23.73 -10.40
CA GLU A 139 -3.37 -23.70 -9.74
C GLU A 139 -4.54 -23.70 -10.75
N GLU A 140 -5.70 -24.15 -10.30
CA GLU A 140 -6.95 -24.05 -11.04
C GLU A 140 -7.72 -22.78 -10.61
N ILE A 141 -7.81 -21.80 -11.51
CA ILE A 141 -8.63 -20.60 -11.37
C ILE A 141 -9.22 -20.22 -12.72
N GLU A 142 -10.55 -20.11 -12.78
CA GLU A 142 -11.24 -19.67 -13.99
C GLU A 142 -10.90 -18.19 -14.30
N PRO A 143 -10.48 -17.86 -15.53
CA PRO A 143 -10.14 -16.48 -15.91
C PRO A 143 -11.27 -15.47 -15.66
N ALA A 144 -12.53 -15.88 -15.84
CA ALA A 144 -13.70 -15.05 -15.53
C ALA A 144 -13.82 -14.71 -14.04
N ASN A 145 -13.46 -15.64 -13.15
CA ASN A 145 -13.46 -15.40 -11.72
C ASN A 145 -12.32 -14.47 -11.31
N LEU A 146 -11.11 -14.67 -11.86
CA LEU A 146 -9.97 -13.78 -11.62
C LEU A 146 -10.27 -12.34 -12.08
N THR A 147 -10.79 -12.17 -13.30
CA THR A 147 -11.13 -10.84 -13.83
C THR A 147 -12.24 -10.17 -13.02
N GLY A 148 -13.25 -10.91 -12.57
CA GLY A 148 -14.26 -10.39 -11.64
C GLY A 148 -13.66 -9.97 -10.29
N ARG A 149 -12.64 -10.68 -9.79
CA ARG A 149 -11.89 -10.29 -8.58
C ARG A 149 -11.07 -9.04 -8.80
N LEU A 150 -10.35 -8.92 -9.92
CA LEU A 150 -9.57 -7.74 -10.28
C LEU A 150 -10.41 -6.46 -10.25
N VAL A 151 -11.60 -6.48 -10.85
CA VAL A 151 -12.52 -5.33 -10.80
C VAL A 151 -12.93 -4.99 -9.36
N ARG A 152 -13.18 -5.99 -8.50
CA ARG A 152 -13.49 -5.76 -7.08
C ARG A 152 -12.30 -5.23 -6.28
N LEU A 153 -11.08 -5.55 -6.70
CA LEU A 153 -9.83 -5.06 -6.16
C LEU A 153 -9.46 -3.66 -6.70
N GLY A 154 -10.31 -3.07 -7.54
CA GLY A 154 -10.13 -1.72 -8.08
C GLY A 154 -9.30 -1.67 -9.36
N TYR A 155 -8.99 -2.81 -9.99
CA TYR A 155 -8.25 -2.80 -11.25
C TYR A 155 -9.13 -2.33 -12.40
N GLU A 156 -8.52 -1.65 -13.36
CA GLU A 156 -9.18 -1.13 -14.55
C GLU A 156 -8.85 -1.98 -15.79
N PRO A 157 -9.86 -2.37 -16.59
CA PRO A 157 -9.63 -3.06 -17.84
C PRO A 157 -8.98 -2.11 -18.85
N ALA A 158 -7.86 -2.54 -19.42
CA ALA A 158 -7.13 -1.82 -20.45
C ALA A 158 -6.96 -2.70 -21.70
N ALA A 159 -6.80 -2.06 -22.86
CA ALA A 159 -6.45 -2.80 -24.08
C ALA A 159 -5.06 -3.43 -23.95
N MET A 160 -4.14 -2.76 -23.25
CA MET A 160 -2.78 -3.19 -22.95
C MET A 160 -2.38 -2.65 -21.59
N VAL A 161 -1.75 -3.47 -20.78
CA VAL A 161 -1.28 -3.09 -19.45
C VAL A 161 -0.07 -2.16 -19.57
N GLN A 162 -0.16 -0.97 -18.97
CA GLN A 162 0.89 0.05 -19.01
C GLN A 162 1.19 0.63 -17.62
N SER A 163 0.18 0.77 -16.78
CA SER A 163 0.28 1.40 -15.46
C SER A 163 -0.19 0.46 -14.35
N VAL A 164 0.28 0.70 -13.13
CA VAL A 164 -0.19 -0.04 -11.96
C VAL A 164 -1.71 0.13 -11.80
N GLY A 165 -2.40 -0.98 -11.51
CA GLY A 165 -3.86 -1.06 -11.46
C GLY A 165 -4.52 -1.43 -12.79
N ASP A 166 -3.77 -1.52 -13.90
CA ASP A 166 -4.32 -2.02 -15.17
C ASP A 166 -4.38 -3.55 -15.19
N PHE A 167 -5.37 -4.08 -15.90
CA PHE A 167 -5.36 -5.47 -16.36
C PHE A 167 -5.88 -5.60 -17.79
N SER A 168 -5.48 -6.65 -18.50
CA SER A 168 -6.00 -6.96 -19.84
C SER A 168 -6.21 -8.46 -20.02
N VAL A 169 -7.17 -8.84 -20.86
CA VAL A 169 -7.50 -10.24 -21.16
C VAL A 169 -7.43 -10.46 -22.66
N ARG A 170 -6.64 -11.44 -23.10
CA ARG A 170 -6.41 -11.74 -24.52
C ARG A 170 -6.34 -13.25 -24.73
N GLY A 171 -7.49 -13.85 -25.06
CA GLY A 171 -7.59 -15.31 -25.18
C GLY A 171 -7.30 -15.97 -23.83
N GLY A 172 -6.30 -16.85 -23.80
CA GLY A 172 -5.82 -17.49 -22.57
C GLY A 172 -4.85 -16.65 -21.75
N ILE A 173 -4.59 -15.38 -22.09
CA ILE A 173 -3.63 -14.54 -21.36
C ILE A 173 -4.36 -13.51 -20.51
N VAL A 174 -3.95 -13.37 -19.25
CA VAL A 174 -4.33 -12.26 -18.37
C VAL A 174 -3.08 -11.52 -17.95
N ASP A 175 -2.97 -10.25 -18.35
CA ASP A 175 -1.90 -9.35 -17.92
C ASP A 175 -2.41 -8.46 -16.79
N ILE A 176 -1.62 -8.24 -15.74
CA ILE A 176 -2.03 -7.52 -14.53
C ILE A 176 -0.84 -6.72 -14.00
N PHE A 177 -0.99 -5.42 -13.76
CA PHE A 177 0.04 -4.65 -13.08
C PHE A 177 -0.34 -4.41 -11.62
N SER A 178 0.15 -5.27 -10.72
CA SER A 178 -0.21 -5.22 -9.32
C SER A 178 0.72 -4.31 -8.50
N PRO A 179 0.19 -3.56 -7.50
CA PRO A 179 1.04 -2.88 -6.52
C PRO A 179 2.03 -3.83 -5.85
N GLY A 180 3.24 -3.34 -5.62
CA GLY A 180 4.33 -4.12 -5.01
C GLY A 180 5.22 -4.85 -6.02
N PHE A 181 4.89 -4.81 -7.31
CA PHE A 181 5.77 -5.27 -8.38
C PHE A 181 6.38 -4.10 -9.17
N GLU A 182 7.62 -4.27 -9.61
CA GLU A 182 8.30 -3.32 -10.51
C GLU A 182 7.88 -3.50 -11.97
N ALA A 183 7.32 -4.66 -12.32
CA ALA A 183 6.87 -5.01 -13.66
C ALA A 183 5.54 -5.77 -13.61
N PRO A 184 4.68 -5.64 -14.64
CA PRO A 184 3.41 -6.37 -14.69
C PRO A 184 3.60 -7.89 -14.81
N LEU A 185 2.60 -8.61 -14.30
CA LEU A 185 2.46 -10.05 -14.35
C LEU A 185 1.71 -10.45 -15.62
N ARG A 186 2.15 -11.53 -16.26
CA ARG A 186 1.46 -12.23 -17.34
C ARG A 186 1.16 -13.64 -16.89
N LEU A 187 -0.12 -13.97 -16.85
CA LEU A 187 -0.63 -15.31 -16.61
C LEU A 187 -1.05 -15.91 -17.95
N ASP A 188 -0.51 -17.09 -18.28
CA ASP A 188 -0.91 -17.88 -19.43
C ASP A 188 -1.76 -19.06 -18.96
N PHE A 189 -2.97 -19.18 -19.49
CA PHE A 189 -3.97 -20.16 -19.08
C PHE A 189 -4.15 -21.25 -20.15
N PHE A 190 -4.28 -22.49 -19.68
CA PHE A 190 -4.81 -23.60 -20.45
C PHE A 190 -6.12 -24.09 -19.83
N GLY A 191 -7.25 -23.67 -20.41
CA GLY A 191 -8.54 -23.82 -19.74
C GLY A 191 -8.59 -22.97 -18.48
N ASP A 192 -8.76 -23.62 -17.33
CA ASP A 192 -8.81 -22.97 -16.01
C ASP A 192 -7.50 -23.12 -15.22
N THR A 193 -6.42 -23.61 -15.85
CA THR A 193 -5.13 -23.81 -15.17
C THR A 193 -4.13 -22.72 -15.56
N VAL A 194 -3.45 -22.14 -14.56
CA VAL A 194 -2.35 -21.19 -14.78
C VAL A 194 -1.09 -21.96 -15.19
N GLU A 195 -0.84 -22.10 -16.49
CA GLU A 195 0.33 -22.83 -17.03
C GLU A 195 1.65 -22.10 -16.73
N SER A 196 1.65 -20.77 -16.87
CA SER A 196 2.82 -19.96 -16.56
C SER A 196 2.47 -18.61 -15.97
N LEU A 197 3.34 -18.15 -15.08
CA LEU A 197 3.30 -16.84 -14.45
C LEU A 197 4.66 -16.17 -14.69
N ARG A 198 4.66 -14.96 -15.25
CA ARG A 198 5.90 -14.26 -15.62
C ARG A 198 5.79 -12.76 -15.39
N LEU A 199 6.90 -12.11 -15.05
CA LEU A 199 7.05 -10.67 -15.21
C LEU A 199 7.31 -10.34 -16.68
N PHE A 200 6.81 -9.21 -17.17
CA PHE A 200 7.10 -8.72 -18.51
C PHE A 200 7.31 -7.20 -18.54
N ASP A 201 8.05 -6.72 -19.53
CA ASP A 201 8.32 -5.29 -19.70
C ASP A 201 7.09 -4.59 -20.33
N PRO A 202 6.50 -3.58 -19.68
CA PRO A 202 5.24 -2.98 -20.13
C PRO A 202 5.36 -2.22 -21.47
N ILE A 203 6.58 -1.87 -21.89
CA ILE A 203 6.83 -1.11 -23.12
C ILE A 203 6.99 -2.06 -24.31
N SER A 204 7.92 -3.01 -24.20
CA SER A 204 8.27 -3.98 -25.24
C SER A 204 7.34 -5.20 -25.27
N GLN A 205 6.56 -5.41 -24.22
CA GLN A 205 5.62 -6.53 -24.05
C GLN A 205 6.30 -7.91 -24.02
N ARG A 206 7.60 -7.94 -23.70
CA ARG A 206 8.42 -9.16 -23.64
C ARG A 206 8.59 -9.64 -22.21
N SER A 207 8.54 -10.96 -22.03
CA SER A 207 8.82 -11.59 -20.73
C SER A 207 10.22 -11.25 -20.22
N ILE A 208 10.32 -11.05 -18.91
CA ILE A 208 11.54 -10.75 -18.17
C ILE A 208 11.97 -11.98 -17.36
N GLN A 209 11.09 -12.48 -16.50
CA GLN A 209 11.39 -13.52 -15.51
C GLN A 209 10.16 -14.41 -15.28
N GLU A 210 10.37 -15.73 -15.15
CA GLU A 210 9.32 -16.65 -14.69
C GLU A 210 9.20 -16.64 -13.17
N LEU A 211 7.97 -16.78 -12.67
CA LEU A 211 7.65 -16.86 -11.25
C LEU A 211 6.87 -18.15 -10.98
N ASP A 212 7.09 -18.73 -9.81
CA ASP A 212 6.26 -19.83 -9.31
C ASP A 212 5.00 -19.31 -8.61
N GLU A 213 5.08 -18.14 -7.99
CA GLU A 213 3.97 -17.49 -7.31
C GLU A 213 4.06 -15.95 -7.34
N ALA A 214 2.92 -15.28 -7.13
CA ALA A 214 2.82 -13.84 -6.98
C ALA A 214 1.71 -13.45 -6.00
N ILE A 215 1.90 -12.37 -5.24
CA ILE A 215 0.85 -11.80 -4.38
C ILE A 215 0.22 -10.60 -5.06
N LEU A 216 -1.05 -10.73 -5.43
CA LEU A 216 -1.85 -9.66 -6.01
C LEU A 216 -2.45 -8.79 -4.90
N LEU A 217 -2.10 -7.51 -4.89
CA LEU A 217 -2.64 -6.52 -3.95
C LEU A 217 -3.82 -5.74 -4.55
N PRO A 218 -4.72 -5.15 -3.75
CA PRO A 218 -5.72 -4.23 -4.28
C PRO A 218 -5.06 -3.02 -4.95
N ALA A 219 -5.69 -2.49 -6.00
CA ALA A 219 -5.24 -1.28 -6.70
C ALA A 219 -5.80 0.03 -6.08
N HIS A 220 -6.79 -0.07 -5.19
CA HIS A 220 -7.40 1.07 -4.50
C HIS A 220 -7.60 0.82 -2.99
N GLU A 221 -7.57 1.90 -2.21
CA GLU A 221 -7.89 1.86 -0.77
C GLU A 221 -9.42 1.84 -0.50
N CYS A 222 -10.21 2.47 -1.38
CA CYS A 222 -11.67 2.49 -1.34
C CYS A 222 -12.24 1.40 -2.27
N LEU A 223 -12.66 0.27 -1.70
CA LEU A 223 -13.14 -0.88 -2.48
C LEU A 223 -14.62 -1.17 -2.18
N TYR A 224 -15.38 -1.37 -3.24
CA TYR A 224 -16.79 -1.73 -3.10
C TYR A 224 -16.93 -3.23 -2.81
N SER A 225 -17.62 -3.55 -1.72
CA SER A 225 -18.01 -4.93 -1.39
C SER A 225 -18.97 -5.51 -2.43
N ALA A 226 -19.11 -6.83 -2.55
CA ALA A 226 -20.05 -7.46 -3.48
C ALA A 226 -21.47 -6.86 -3.36
N THR A 227 -22.19 -6.71 -4.48
CA THR A 227 -23.47 -5.99 -4.55
C THR A 227 -24.51 -6.52 -3.56
N ASP A 228 -24.59 -7.84 -3.40
CA ASP A 228 -25.56 -8.49 -2.50
C ASP A 228 -25.04 -8.63 -1.05
N SER A 229 -23.88 -8.03 -0.73
CA SER A 229 -23.31 -8.12 0.61
C SER A 229 -23.97 -7.12 1.57
N PRO A 230 -24.11 -7.47 2.87
CA PRO A 230 -24.56 -6.52 3.88
C PRO A 230 -23.71 -5.23 3.95
N MET A 231 -22.44 -5.32 3.57
CA MET A 231 -21.50 -4.19 3.60
C MET A 231 -21.78 -3.17 2.49
N ALA A 232 -22.36 -3.59 1.35
CA ALA A 232 -22.77 -2.67 0.29
C ALA A 232 -23.95 -1.79 0.73
N ALA A 233 -24.94 -2.37 1.41
CA ALA A 233 -26.06 -1.61 1.98
C ALA A 233 -25.59 -0.67 3.10
N GLU A 234 -24.66 -1.13 3.93
CA GLU A 234 -24.12 -0.35 5.04
C GLU A 234 -23.32 0.88 4.58
N LEU A 235 -22.68 0.83 3.41
CA LEU A 235 -21.99 1.99 2.84
C LEU A 235 -22.97 3.15 2.58
N LEU A 236 -24.10 2.87 1.92
CA LEU A 236 -25.11 3.87 1.61
C LEU A 236 -25.81 4.37 2.89
N ASP A 237 -26.10 3.47 3.83
CA ASP A 237 -26.67 3.84 5.13
C ASP A 237 -25.73 4.76 5.95
N ARG A 238 -24.41 4.50 5.92
CA ARG A 238 -23.43 5.43 6.52
C ARG A 238 -23.43 6.78 5.82
N PHE A 239 -23.46 6.79 4.49
CA PHE A 239 -23.49 8.02 3.71
C PHE A 239 -24.70 8.88 4.09
N ASP A 240 -25.90 8.28 4.09
CA ASP A 240 -27.16 8.95 4.44
C ASP A 240 -27.14 9.46 5.88
N ARG A 241 -26.63 8.64 6.82
CA ARG A 241 -26.51 9.01 8.24
C ARG A 241 -25.55 10.18 8.45
N CYS A 242 -24.35 10.13 7.85
CA CYS A 242 -23.39 11.22 7.93
C CYS A 242 -23.95 12.50 7.29
N GLY A 243 -24.66 12.38 6.18
CA GLY A 243 -25.32 13.51 5.53
C GLY A 243 -26.37 14.17 6.41
N ALA A 244 -27.18 13.38 7.12
CA ALA A 244 -28.18 13.87 8.06
C ALA A 244 -27.54 14.51 9.31
N GLU A 245 -26.54 13.87 9.90
CA GLU A 245 -25.85 14.35 11.11
C GLU A 245 -25.09 15.68 10.87
N LEU A 246 -24.46 15.83 9.69
CA LEU A 246 -23.65 16.99 9.35
C LEU A 246 -24.41 18.07 8.56
N GLY A 247 -25.67 17.83 8.21
CA GLY A 247 -26.52 18.79 7.49
C GLY A 247 -26.06 19.07 6.06
N TRP A 248 -25.65 18.04 5.31
CA TRP A 248 -25.19 18.20 3.94
C TRP A 248 -26.31 18.71 3.01
N LYS A 249 -25.98 19.68 2.15
CA LYS A 249 -26.92 20.23 1.16
C LYS A 249 -27.16 19.22 0.04
N HIS A 250 -28.44 18.92 -0.24
CA HIS A 250 -28.86 17.91 -1.22
C HIS A 250 -28.26 18.10 -2.62
N GLU A 251 -28.06 19.35 -3.07
CA GLU A 251 -27.51 19.68 -4.39
C GLU A 251 -26.09 19.12 -4.61
N ASN A 252 -25.29 19.01 -3.55
CA ASN A 252 -23.92 18.46 -3.63
C ASN A 252 -23.86 16.96 -3.33
N THR A 253 -24.83 16.40 -2.60
CA THR A 253 -24.83 15.00 -2.20
C THR A 253 -25.45 14.08 -3.25
N GLY A 254 -26.43 14.54 -4.03
CA GLY A 254 -27.13 13.69 -4.99
C GLY A 254 -26.20 13.05 -6.03
N ARG A 255 -25.21 13.81 -6.53
CA ARG A 255 -24.21 13.29 -7.48
C ARG A 255 -23.30 12.25 -6.83
N LEU A 256 -22.84 12.49 -5.60
CA LEU A 256 -22.00 11.54 -4.88
C LEU A 256 -22.76 10.25 -4.58
N GLU A 257 -24.02 10.38 -4.16
CA GLU A 257 -24.91 9.26 -3.91
C GLU A 257 -25.14 8.42 -5.18
N GLU A 258 -25.38 9.06 -6.33
CA GLU A 258 -25.52 8.39 -7.63
C GLU A 258 -24.23 7.63 -7.99
N GLN A 259 -23.06 8.22 -7.78
CA GLN A 259 -21.77 7.57 -8.02
C GLN A 259 -21.55 6.37 -7.09
N LEU A 260 -21.88 6.50 -5.79
CA LEU A 260 -21.76 5.40 -4.83
C LEU A 260 -22.75 4.26 -5.12
N ARG A 261 -24.00 4.58 -5.48
CA ARG A 261 -25.02 3.59 -5.90
C ARG A 261 -24.61 2.89 -7.19
N GLY A 262 -24.05 3.64 -8.14
CA GLY A 262 -23.48 3.12 -9.39
C GLY A 262 -22.14 2.39 -9.19
N ARG A 263 -21.55 2.48 -7.99
CA ARG A 263 -20.27 1.85 -7.61
C ARG A 263 -19.12 2.31 -8.50
N HIS A 264 -19.15 3.58 -8.86
CA HIS A 264 -18.11 4.22 -9.65
C HIS A 264 -17.09 4.88 -8.72
N HIS A 265 -15.80 4.70 -9.01
CA HIS A 265 -14.78 5.55 -8.42
C HIS A 265 -14.90 6.97 -9.00
N PHE A 266 -14.61 7.97 -8.18
CA PHE A 266 -14.70 9.37 -8.55
C PHE A 266 -13.55 10.18 -7.92
N PRO A 267 -13.16 11.32 -8.53
CA PRO A 267 -12.09 12.15 -7.98
C PRO A 267 -12.36 12.57 -6.53
N GLY A 268 -11.43 12.26 -5.63
CA GLY A 268 -11.51 12.56 -4.19
C GLY A 268 -12.21 11.50 -3.35
N ILE A 269 -12.54 10.34 -3.91
CA ILE A 269 -13.15 9.20 -3.19
C ILE A 269 -12.30 8.70 -2.01
N GLU A 270 -10.98 8.91 -2.06
CA GLU A 270 -10.03 8.54 -0.99
C GLU A 270 -10.36 9.24 0.34
N PHE A 271 -10.89 10.46 0.29
CA PHE A 271 -11.33 11.20 1.49
C PHE A 271 -12.62 10.65 2.11
N PHE A 272 -13.26 9.69 1.45
CA PHE A 272 -14.45 8.99 1.92
C PHE A 272 -14.16 7.58 2.43
N LEU A 273 -12.88 7.22 2.64
CA LEU A 273 -12.47 5.90 3.18
C LEU A 273 -13.30 5.37 4.36
N PRO A 274 -13.74 6.19 5.35
CA PRO A 274 -14.60 5.72 6.44
C PRO A 274 -15.97 5.15 6.02
N LEU A 275 -16.44 5.45 4.80
CA LEU A 275 -17.67 4.86 4.27
C LEU A 275 -17.46 3.42 3.77
N PHE A 276 -16.25 3.10 3.32
CA PHE A 276 -15.90 1.81 2.72
C PHE A 276 -15.51 0.75 3.76
N HIS A 277 -15.06 1.19 4.95
CA HIS A 277 -14.54 0.29 5.98
C HIS A 277 -15.27 0.49 7.31
N ARG A 278 -15.65 -0.62 7.96
CA ARG A 278 -16.33 -0.56 9.27
C ARG A 278 -15.51 0.10 10.37
N SER A 279 -14.20 -0.13 10.30
CA SER A 279 -13.21 0.39 11.20
C SER A 279 -11.99 0.79 10.38
N LEU A 280 -11.21 1.74 10.90
CA LEU A 280 -9.98 2.18 10.27
C LEU A 280 -8.81 1.97 11.24
N ALA A 281 -7.62 1.81 10.67
CA ALA A 281 -6.37 1.70 11.40
C ALA A 281 -5.51 2.96 11.22
N SER A 282 -4.54 3.14 12.10
CA SER A 282 -3.36 3.97 11.84
C SER A 282 -2.33 3.14 11.08
N THR A 283 -1.47 3.79 10.30
CA THR A 283 -0.26 3.17 9.73
C THR A 283 0.61 2.51 10.81
N LEU A 284 0.63 3.05 12.04
CA LEU A 284 1.36 2.45 13.16
C LEU A 284 0.83 1.06 13.56
N ASP A 285 -0.46 0.78 13.34
CA ASP A 285 -1.07 -0.52 13.66
C ASP A 285 -0.57 -1.65 12.73
N TYR A 286 0.14 -1.31 11.65
CA TYR A 286 0.77 -2.25 10.73
C TYR A 286 2.17 -2.67 11.18
N ALA A 287 2.85 -1.85 11.99
CA ALA A 287 4.22 -2.11 12.41
C ALA A 287 4.30 -3.35 13.33
N PRO A 288 5.39 -4.14 13.26
CA PRO A 288 5.68 -5.18 14.24
C PRO A 288 5.70 -4.60 15.67
N ARG A 289 5.28 -5.41 16.67
CA ARG A 289 5.16 -4.94 18.06
C ARG A 289 6.50 -4.53 18.69
N ASP A 290 7.60 -5.04 18.17
CA ASP A 290 8.96 -4.76 18.61
C ASP A 290 9.68 -3.74 17.71
N ALA A 291 8.97 -3.11 16.76
CA ALA A 291 9.52 -2.03 15.95
C ALA A 291 10.00 -0.86 16.83
N VAL A 292 11.05 -0.18 16.36
CA VAL A 292 11.69 0.97 17.01
C VAL A 292 11.35 2.25 16.27
#